data_AF-A0A174MT19-F1
#
_entry.id   AF-A0A174MT19-F1
#
_cell.length_a   1.000
_cell.length_b   1.000
_cell.length_c   1.000
_cell.angle_alpha   90.00
_cell.angle_beta   90.00
_cell.angle_gamma   90.00
#
_symmetry.space_group_name_H-M   'P 1'
#
loop_
_entity.id
_entity.type
_entity.pdbx_description
1 polymer ?
#
loop_
_entity_poly.entity_id
_entity_poly.type
_entity_poly.pdbx_seq_one_letter_code
_entity_poly.pdbx_strand_id
1 'polypeptide(L)'
;MPGIGRKSAERILAETGVEMEHFQNESRFSSWAGLVPECKESAGKKMSTRIRKGNKYLKATLVECARAGIRNKQSYLYSRYQRIAARRGGKRALIAVAHTMLIAIYHILKEKVPYHDLGADYYSVINQEKIINRNIRTLEKLGVNVMIQPK
;
A
#
# COMPACT_ATOMS: atom_id res chain seq x y z
N MET A 1 -8.72 -11.23 -3.87
CA MET A 1 -7.81 -10.35 -3.10
C MET A 1 -8.05 -10.52 -1.61
N PRO A 2 -7.02 -10.64 -0.76
CA PRO A 2 -7.19 -10.79 0.69
C PRO A 2 -7.98 -9.63 1.31
N GLY A 3 -8.88 -9.94 2.25
CA GLY A 3 -9.65 -8.93 2.99
C GLY A 3 -10.90 -8.39 2.29
N ILE A 4 -11.09 -8.67 0.98
CA ILE A 4 -12.33 -8.33 0.27
C ILE A 4 -13.19 -9.59 0.14
N GLY A 5 -14.35 -9.59 0.79
CA GLY A 5 -15.42 -10.57 0.59
C GLY A 5 -16.47 -10.08 -0.40
N ARG A 6 -17.44 -10.93 -0.72
CA ARG A 6 -18.52 -10.66 -1.69
C ARG A 6 -19.26 -9.34 -1.43
N LYS A 7 -19.77 -9.13 -0.21
CA LYS A 7 -20.51 -7.90 0.17
C LYS A 7 -19.65 -6.64 0.02
N SER A 8 -18.37 -6.72 0.37
CA SER A 8 -17.45 -5.58 0.21
C SER A 8 -17.15 -5.31 -1.26
N ALA A 9 -17.02 -6.35 -2.08
CA ALA A 9 -16.86 -6.21 -3.52
C ALA A 9 -18.09 -5.57 -4.17
N GLU A 10 -19.30 -6.01 -3.82
CA GLU A 10 -20.57 -5.42 -4.27
C GLU A 10 -20.64 -3.92 -3.91
N ARG A 11 -20.29 -3.55 -2.66
CA ARG A 11 -20.23 -2.14 -2.25
C ARG A 11 -19.20 -1.34 -3.04
N ILE A 12 -18.01 -1.90 -3.24
CA ILE A 12 -16.96 -1.21 -4.02
C ILE A 12 -17.46 -0.96 -5.44
N LEU A 13 -18.02 -1.98 -6.09
CA LEU A 13 -18.57 -1.86 -7.44
C LEU A 13 -19.73 -0.87 -7.53
N ALA A 14 -20.61 -0.83 -6.53
CA ALA A 14 -21.71 0.13 -6.48
C ALA A 14 -21.22 1.58 -6.39
N GLU A 15 -20.10 1.81 -5.68
CA GLU A 15 -19.53 3.15 -5.53
C GLU A 15 -18.64 3.56 -6.72
N THR A 16 -17.86 2.63 -7.28
CA THR A 16 -16.86 2.94 -8.33
C THR A 16 -17.41 2.80 -9.74
N GLY A 17 -18.41 1.95 -9.94
CA GLY A 17 -18.76 1.41 -11.26
C GLY A 17 -17.74 0.39 -11.76
N VAL A 18 -18.00 -0.14 -12.96
CA VAL A 18 -17.15 -1.13 -13.65
C VAL A 18 -16.16 -0.44 -14.60
N GLU A 19 -16.56 0.70 -15.19
CA GLU A 19 -15.79 1.40 -16.20
C GLU A 19 -14.71 2.30 -15.60
N MET A 20 -13.46 1.86 -15.66
CA MET A 20 -12.30 2.61 -15.15
C MET A 20 -11.80 3.69 -16.12
N GLU A 21 -12.27 3.69 -17.38
CA GLU A 21 -11.86 4.62 -18.43
C GLU A 21 -12.11 6.08 -18.05
N HIS A 22 -13.19 6.35 -17.31
CA HIS A 22 -13.52 7.68 -16.78
C HIS A 22 -12.40 8.30 -15.94
N PHE A 23 -11.63 7.48 -15.22
CA PHE A 23 -10.55 7.95 -14.37
C PHE A 23 -9.21 8.12 -15.10
N GLN A 24 -9.04 7.49 -16.27
CA GLN A 24 -7.83 7.47 -17.10
C GLN A 24 -6.59 6.78 -16.45
N ASN A 25 -6.31 7.05 -15.17
CA ASN A 25 -5.20 6.48 -14.41
C ASN A 25 -5.55 6.18 -12.93
N GLU A 26 -4.76 5.31 -12.28
CA GLU A 26 -4.99 4.91 -10.88
C GLU A 26 -4.78 6.07 -9.89
N SER A 27 -3.98 7.07 -10.27
CA SER A 27 -3.72 8.25 -9.44
C SER A 27 -4.96 9.13 -9.30
N ARG A 28 -5.72 9.32 -10.38
CA ARG A 28 -6.99 10.06 -10.38
C ARG A 28 -8.07 9.28 -9.64
N PHE A 29 -8.14 7.97 -9.84
CA PHE A 29 -9.05 7.09 -9.12
C PHE A 29 -8.82 7.12 -7.60
N SER A 30 -7.56 7.01 -7.17
CA SER A 30 -7.19 7.07 -5.74
C SER A 30 -7.37 8.46 -5.12
N SER A 31 -7.13 9.50 -5.90
CA SER A 31 -7.45 10.88 -5.54
C SER A 31 -8.96 11.07 -5.29
N TRP A 32 -9.81 10.56 -6.20
CA TRP A 32 -11.27 10.64 -6.10
C TRP A 32 -11.81 9.86 -4.89
N ALA A 33 -11.30 8.65 -4.64
CA ALA A 33 -11.65 7.87 -3.45
C ALA A 33 -11.17 8.53 -2.13
N GLY A 34 -10.25 9.49 -2.18
CA GLY A 34 -9.72 10.21 -1.03
C GLY A 34 -8.79 9.34 -0.15
N LEU A 35 -8.13 8.35 -0.73
CA LEU A 35 -7.11 7.52 -0.07
C LEU A 35 -5.68 8.07 -0.25
N VAL A 36 -5.56 9.25 -0.85
CA VAL A 36 -4.30 9.97 -1.07
C VAL A 36 -4.19 11.15 -0.09
N PRO A 37 -2.98 11.52 0.35
CA PRO A 37 -2.77 12.78 1.06
C PRO A 37 -3.26 13.98 0.26
N GLU A 38 -3.84 14.94 0.97
CA GLU A 38 -4.20 16.24 0.43
C GLU A 38 -2.93 17.03 0.11
N CYS A 39 -2.90 17.64 -1.08
CA CYS A 39 -1.89 18.61 -1.48
C CYS A 39 -2.50 20.00 -1.32
N LYS A 40 -2.43 20.56 -0.10
CA LYS A 40 -2.88 21.93 0.18
C LYS A 40 -1.67 22.82 0.35
N GLU A 41 -1.42 23.66 -0.65
CA GLU A 41 -0.29 24.59 -0.70
C GLU A 41 -0.80 26.00 -1.02
N SER A 42 -0.19 27.01 -0.40
CA SER A 42 -0.47 28.41 -0.72
C SER A 42 0.83 29.19 -0.64
N ALA A 43 1.13 29.98 -1.66
CA ALA A 43 2.35 30.78 -1.77
C ALA A 43 3.63 29.98 -1.46
N GLY A 44 3.75 28.75 -2.01
CA GLY A 44 4.93 27.90 -1.79
C GLY A 44 4.99 27.18 -0.43
N LYS A 45 4.03 27.42 0.47
CA LYS A 45 3.99 26.81 1.81
C LYS A 45 2.99 25.67 1.86
N LYS A 46 3.46 24.49 2.28
CA LYS A 46 2.63 23.31 2.54
C LYS A 46 1.78 23.52 3.80
N MET A 47 0.47 23.57 3.62
CA MET A 47 -0.49 23.84 4.69
C MET A 47 -0.99 22.57 5.38
N SER A 48 -1.37 21.55 4.59
CA SER A 48 -1.95 20.30 5.10
C SER A 48 -1.44 19.11 4.31
N THR A 49 -1.19 18.01 5.01
CA THR A 49 -0.92 16.67 4.45
C THR A 49 -1.89 15.64 5.04
N ARG A 50 -3.07 16.09 5.47
CA ARG A 50 -4.15 15.20 5.92
C ARG A 50 -4.66 14.37 4.75
N ILE A 51 -5.38 13.29 5.02
CA ILE A 51 -6.01 12.52 3.94
C ILE A 51 -7.09 13.36 3.25
N ARG A 52 -7.17 13.28 1.92
CA ARG A 52 -8.16 14.02 1.13
C ARG A 52 -9.60 13.60 1.49
N LYS A 53 -10.53 14.56 1.52
CA LYS A 53 -11.97 14.24 1.56
C LYS A 53 -12.36 13.64 0.21
N GLY A 54 -13.01 12.49 0.22
CA GLY A 54 -13.44 11.76 -0.98
C GLY A 54 -14.65 10.92 -0.64
N ASN A 55 -14.94 9.89 -1.45
CA ASN A 55 -16.07 9.01 -1.19
C ASN A 55 -15.96 8.34 0.19
N LYS A 56 -16.87 8.68 1.11
CA LYS A 56 -16.84 8.24 2.51
C LYS A 56 -17.13 6.74 2.63
N TYR A 57 -18.07 6.22 1.85
CA TYR A 57 -18.51 4.83 1.90
C TYR A 57 -17.45 3.89 1.33
N LEU A 58 -16.91 4.23 0.17
CA LEU A 58 -15.82 3.49 -0.45
C LEU A 58 -14.59 3.45 0.46
N LYS A 59 -14.21 4.60 1.03
CA LYS A 59 -13.08 4.70 1.94
C LYS A 59 -13.27 3.86 3.21
N ALA A 60 -14.43 3.95 3.85
CA ALA A 60 -14.73 3.15 5.05
C ALA A 60 -14.63 1.65 4.73
N THR A 61 -15.28 1.22 3.65
CA THR A 61 -15.26 -0.18 3.18
C THR A 61 -13.84 -0.66 2.91
N LEU A 62 -13.01 0.12 2.22
CA LEU A 62 -11.63 -0.26 1.92
C LEU A 62 -10.74 -0.30 3.17
N VAL A 63 -10.97 0.57 4.15
CA VAL A 63 -10.22 0.52 5.42
C VAL A 63 -10.60 -0.73 6.23
N GLU A 64 -11.87 -1.12 6.25
CA GLU A 64 -12.31 -2.38 6.86
C GLU A 64 -11.68 -3.59 6.14
N CYS A 65 -11.70 -3.58 4.81
CA CYS A 65 -11.07 -4.62 4.00
C CYS A 65 -9.56 -4.67 4.24
N ALA A 66 -8.89 -3.52 4.36
CA ALA A 66 -7.47 -3.45 4.69
C ALA A 66 -7.19 -4.05 6.07
N ARG A 67 -8.02 -3.75 7.09
CA ARG A 67 -7.90 -4.36 8.43
C ARG A 67 -8.05 -5.88 8.39
N ALA A 68 -8.95 -6.40 7.55
CA ALA A 68 -9.10 -7.83 7.34
C ALA A 68 -7.92 -8.43 6.57
N GLY A 69 -7.44 -7.74 5.53
CA GLY A 69 -6.35 -8.19 4.65
C GLY A 69 -5.02 -8.32 5.39
N ILE A 70 -4.70 -7.40 6.31
CA ILE A 70 -3.47 -7.47 7.12
C ILE A 70 -3.45 -8.63 8.12
N ARG A 71 -4.55 -9.36 8.32
CA ARG A 71 -4.52 -10.55 9.18
C ARG A 71 -3.73 -11.70 8.56
N ASN A 72 -3.61 -11.74 7.23
CA ASN A 72 -2.75 -12.69 6.56
C ASN A 72 -1.29 -12.20 6.62
N LYS A 73 -0.51 -12.74 7.55
CA LYS A 73 0.89 -12.37 7.78
C LYS A 73 1.83 -12.72 6.62
N GLN A 74 1.44 -13.66 5.76
CA GLN A 74 2.23 -14.08 4.59
C GLN A 74 1.95 -13.23 3.35
N SER A 75 1.02 -12.27 3.42
CA SER A 75 0.66 -11.42 2.29
C SER A 75 1.57 -10.19 2.13
N TYR A 76 1.66 -9.69 0.90
CA TYR A 76 2.29 -8.40 0.59
C TYR A 76 1.64 -7.23 1.34
N LEU A 77 0.32 -7.29 1.55
CA LEU A 77 -0.41 -6.23 2.25
C LEU A 77 0.04 -6.12 3.71
N TYR A 78 0.34 -7.24 4.37
CA TYR A 78 0.87 -7.24 5.72
C TYR A 78 2.31 -6.70 5.79
N SER A 79 3.20 -7.12 4.87
CA SER A 79 4.58 -6.63 4.85
C SER A 79 4.63 -5.11 4.61
N ARG A 80 3.78 -4.60 3.72
CA ARG A 80 3.59 -3.15 3.53
C ARG A 80 3.03 -2.47 4.78
N TYR A 81 2.05 -3.06 5.45
CA TYR A 81 1.48 -2.54 6.70
C TYR A 81 2.56 -2.39 7.78
N GLN A 82 3.31 -3.45 8.09
CA GLN A 82 4.33 -3.44 9.14
C GLN A 82 5.36 -2.33 8.91
N ARG A 83 5.89 -2.21 7.69
CA ARG A 83 6.92 -1.23 7.35
C ARG A 83 6.46 0.22 7.53
N ILE A 84 5.18 0.50 7.30
CA ILE A 84 4.61 1.84 7.49
C ILE A 84 4.20 2.05 8.95
N ALA A 85 3.62 1.04 9.59
CA ALA A 85 3.18 1.09 10.97
C ALA A 85 4.34 1.38 11.93
N ALA A 86 5.50 0.74 11.71
CA ALA A 86 6.71 0.96 12.50
C ALA A 86 7.22 2.42 12.47
N ARG A 87 6.93 3.18 11.41
CA ARG A 87 7.43 4.57 11.24
C ARG A 87 6.37 5.65 11.44
N ARG A 88 5.11 5.33 11.16
CA ARG A 88 4.01 6.32 11.06
C ARG A 88 2.76 5.95 11.87
N GLY A 89 2.76 4.80 12.54
CA GLY A 89 1.64 4.29 13.32
C GLY A 89 0.61 3.51 12.49
N GLY A 90 -0.15 2.64 13.17
CA GLY A 90 -1.05 1.67 12.54
C GLY A 90 -2.18 2.31 11.71
N LYS A 91 -2.79 3.40 12.18
CA LYS A 91 -3.89 4.08 11.45
C LYS A 91 -3.44 4.58 10.07
N ARG A 92 -2.24 5.18 9.99
CA ARG A 92 -1.68 5.67 8.71
C ARG A 92 -1.27 4.51 7.81
N ALA A 93 -0.77 3.42 8.39
CA ALA A 93 -0.46 2.21 7.65
C ALA A 93 -1.70 1.56 7.04
N LEU A 94 -2.84 1.52 7.75
CA LEU A 94 -4.11 1.02 7.20
C LEU A 94 -4.57 1.82 5.97
N ILE A 95 -4.47 3.15 6.01
CA ILE A 95 -4.80 3.99 4.85
C ILE A 95 -3.89 3.66 3.66
N ALA A 96 -2.59 3.46 3.90
CA ALA A 96 -1.66 3.11 2.83
C ALA A 96 -1.94 1.72 2.22
N VAL A 97 -2.35 0.75 3.05
CA VAL A 97 -2.80 -0.57 2.57
C VAL A 97 -4.09 -0.42 1.76
N ALA A 98 -5.08 0.33 2.26
CA ALA A 98 -6.33 0.58 1.54
C ALA A 98 -6.07 1.26 0.17
N HIS A 99 -5.15 2.22 0.11
CA HIS A 99 -4.70 2.83 -1.15
C HIS A 99 -4.08 1.80 -2.11
N THR A 100 -3.29 0.87 -1.59
CA THR A 100 -2.68 -0.22 -2.38
C THR A 100 -3.74 -1.17 -2.93
N MET A 101 -4.73 -1.53 -2.11
CA MET A 101 -5.88 -2.34 -2.52
C MET A 101 -6.71 -1.62 -3.59
N LEU A 102 -6.89 -0.31 -3.47
CA LEU A 102 -7.61 0.48 -4.47
C LEU A 102 -6.90 0.49 -5.83
N ILE A 103 -5.57 0.65 -5.86
CA ILE A 103 -4.79 0.53 -7.09
C ILE A 103 -4.95 -0.87 -7.69
N ALA A 104 -4.87 -1.92 -6.86
CA ALA A 104 -5.08 -3.28 -7.34
C ALA A 104 -6.49 -3.45 -7.94
N ILE A 105 -7.53 -2.91 -7.30
CA ILE A 105 -8.90 -2.92 -7.83
C ILE A 105 -8.97 -2.22 -9.19
N TYR A 106 -8.31 -1.07 -9.35
CA TYR A 106 -8.29 -0.36 -10.63
C TYR A 106 -7.72 -1.22 -11.76
N HIS A 107 -6.58 -1.89 -11.55
CA HIS A 107 -6.00 -2.78 -12.56
C HIS A 107 -6.83 -4.04 -12.79
N ILE A 108 -7.41 -4.63 -11.74
CA ILE A 108 -8.31 -5.78 -11.86
C ILE A 108 -9.52 -5.42 -12.74
N LEU A 109 -10.11 -4.24 -12.55
CA LEU A 109 -11.27 -3.81 -13.32
C LEU A 109 -10.90 -3.39 -14.76
N LYS A 110 -9.78 -2.68 -14.93
CA LYS A 110 -9.34 -2.19 -16.25
C LYS A 110 -8.80 -3.29 -17.15
N GLU A 111 -7.92 -4.15 -16.62
CA GLU A 111 -7.20 -5.18 -17.39
C GLU A 111 -7.88 -6.55 -17.30
N LYS A 112 -8.91 -6.68 -16.44
CA LYS A 112 -9.64 -7.94 -16.20
C LYS A 112 -8.74 -9.09 -15.74
N VAL A 113 -7.62 -8.76 -15.09
CA VAL A 113 -6.65 -9.72 -14.55
C VAL A 113 -6.93 -10.01 -13.08
N PRO A 114 -6.72 -11.26 -12.62
CA PRO A 114 -6.89 -11.60 -11.21
C PRO A 114 -5.82 -10.93 -10.33
N TYR A 115 -6.17 -10.67 -9.08
CA TYR A 115 -5.22 -10.17 -8.09
C TYR A 115 -4.10 -11.18 -7.85
N HIS A 116 -2.85 -10.75 -8.02
CA HIS A 116 -1.65 -11.52 -7.69
C HIS A 116 -0.99 -10.96 -6.42
N ASP A 117 -0.77 -11.82 -5.42
CA ASP A 117 -0.07 -11.44 -4.18
C ASP A 117 1.43 -11.65 -4.34
N LEU A 118 2.21 -10.59 -4.11
CA LEU A 118 3.67 -10.61 -4.19
C LEU A 118 4.34 -11.32 -3.00
N GLY A 119 3.55 -11.63 -1.96
CA GLY A 119 4.03 -12.32 -0.76
C GLY A 119 4.74 -11.40 0.25
N ALA A 120 4.99 -11.96 1.44
CA ALA A 120 5.62 -11.24 2.56
C ALA A 120 7.07 -10.85 2.26
N ASP A 121 7.80 -11.66 1.50
CA ASP A 121 9.24 -11.52 1.25
C ASP A 121 9.59 -10.49 0.19
N TYR A 122 8.60 -9.91 -0.50
CA TYR A 122 8.81 -8.95 -1.58
C TYR A 122 9.80 -7.82 -1.22
N TYR A 123 9.67 -7.24 -0.03
CA TYR A 123 10.58 -6.18 0.42
C TYR A 123 11.94 -6.69 0.87
N SER A 124 12.03 -7.94 1.32
CA SER A 124 13.29 -8.58 1.70
C SER A 124 14.15 -8.83 0.46
N VAL A 125 13.54 -9.35 -0.62
CA VAL A 125 14.24 -9.59 -1.90
C VAL A 125 14.70 -8.27 -2.52
N ILE A 126 13.83 -7.26 -2.63
CA ILE A 126 14.18 -5.99 -3.28
C ILE A 126 15.26 -5.21 -2.52
N ASN A 127 15.31 -5.33 -1.20
CA ASN A 127 16.31 -4.63 -0.39
C ASN A 127 17.48 -5.51 0.02
N GLN A 128 17.63 -6.72 -0.55
CA GLN A 128 18.62 -7.69 -0.13
C GLN A 128 20.03 -7.11 -0.13
N GLU A 129 20.45 -6.47 -1.23
CA GLU A 129 21.77 -5.82 -1.32
C GLU A 129 21.94 -4.70 -0.28
N LYS A 130 20.91 -3.89 -0.06
CA LYS A 130 20.95 -2.81 0.93
C LYS A 130 21.08 -3.36 2.35
N ILE A 131 20.42 -4.49 2.63
CA ILE A 131 20.50 -5.18 3.91
C ILE A 131 21.90 -5.78 4.10
N ILE A 132 22.43 -6.46 3.08
CA ILE A 132 23.80 -6.99 3.07
C ILE A 132 24.81 -5.87 3.34
N ASN A 133 24.76 -4.78 2.57
CA ASN A 133 25.67 -3.64 2.72
C ASN A 133 25.55 -2.95 4.08
N ARG A 134 24.33 -2.86 4.62
CA ARG A 134 24.13 -2.32 5.97
C ARG A 134 24.78 -3.22 7.02
N ASN A 135 24.58 -4.53 6.92
CA ASN A 135 25.11 -5.49 7.88
C ASN A 135 26.65 -5.55 7.84
N ILE A 136 27.25 -5.51 6.66
CA ILE A 136 28.72 -5.41 6.49
C ILE A 136 29.25 -4.20 7.25
N ARG A 137 28.68 -3.01 7.00
CA ARG A 137 29.08 -1.77 7.69
C ARG A 137 28.91 -1.86 9.21
N THR A 138 27.89 -2.59 9.68
CA THR A 138 27.68 -2.80 11.12
C THR A 138 28.74 -3.72 11.70
N LEU A 139 29.12 -4.80 11.02
CA LEU A 139 30.15 -5.73 11.44
C LEU A 139 31.56 -5.11 11.42
N GLU A 140 31.88 -4.34 10.38
CA GLU A 140 33.13 -3.57 10.28
C GLU A 140 33.26 -2.59 11.44
N LYS A 141 32.17 -1.89 11.81
CA LYS A 141 32.16 -0.99 12.97
C LYS A 141 32.38 -1.69 14.30
N LEU A 142 32.06 -2.99 14.39
CA LEU A 142 32.32 -3.82 15.57
C LEU A 142 33.74 -4.41 15.57
N GLY A 143 34.58 -4.08 14.58
CA GLY A 143 35.96 -4.54 14.48
C GLY A 143 36.13 -5.91 13.81
N VAL A 144 35.07 -6.43 13.16
CA VAL A 144 35.12 -7.71 12.45
C VAL A 144 35.43 -7.46 10.98
N ASN A 145 36.48 -8.10 10.45
CA ASN A 145 36.77 -8.09 9.01
C ASN A 145 35.82 -9.06 8.30
N VAL A 146 35.04 -8.56 7.33
CA VAL A 146 34.00 -9.33 6.65
C VAL A 146 34.42 -9.62 5.21
N MET A 147 34.67 -10.90 4.92
CA MET A 147 34.90 -11.40 3.55
C MET A 147 33.64 -12.09 3.05
N ILE A 148 33.09 -11.63 1.92
CA ILE A 148 31.88 -12.22 1.32
C ILE A 148 32.32 -13.26 0.30
N GLN A 149 31.92 -14.51 0.49
CA GLN A 149 32.05 -15.54 -0.53
C GLN A 149 30.69 -15.77 -1.19
N PRO A 150 30.58 -15.67 -2.53
CA PRO A 150 29.38 -16.06 -3.25
C PRO A 150 29.13 -17.56 -3.04
N LYS A 151 27.85 -17.91 -2.89
CA LYS A 151 27.40 -19.29 -2.68
C LYS A 151 27.16 -20.00 -4.01
#